data_AF-A0A1B6J115-F1
#
_entry.id   AF-A0A1B6J115-F1
#
_cell.length_a   1.000
_cell.length_b   1.000
_cell.length_c   1.000
_cell.angle_alpha   90.00
_cell.angle_beta   90.00
_cell.angle_gamma   90.00
#
_symmetry.space_group_name_H-M   'P 1'
#
loop_
_entity.id
_entity.type
_entity.pdbx_description
1 polymer ?
#
loop_
_entity_poly.entity_id
_entity_poly.type
_entity_poly.pdbx_seq_one_letter_code
_entity_poly.pdbx_strand_id
1 'polypeptide(L)'
;KVPIVPQKQCSDLWHRLCVTGREADCLSDIHENVMCANTRRAKGICVGDSGGPLMTSLPTQSRETSTFLIGIASYGKPCGLGFPDVYTRVSEYMPWILDNIY
;
A
#
# COMPACT_ATOMS: atom_id res chain seq x y z
N LYS A 1 -7.34 -7.44 -10.68
CA LYS A 1 -6.94 -7.65 -9.27
C LYS A 1 -5.50 -7.17 -9.11
N VAL A 2 -5.24 -6.27 -8.15
CA VAL A 2 -3.89 -5.80 -7.83
C VAL A 2 -3.26 -6.81 -6.86
N PRO A 3 -2.07 -7.38 -7.16
CA PRO A 3 -1.42 -8.32 -6.26
C PRO A 3 -0.80 -7.58 -5.06
N ILE A 4 -0.91 -8.17 -3.88
CA ILE A 4 -0.20 -7.69 -2.68
C ILE A 4 1.24 -8.19 -2.74
N VAL A 5 2.18 -7.29 -2.46
CA VAL A 5 3.61 -7.59 -2.41
C VAL A 5 3.98 -7.92 -0.96
N PRO A 6 4.67 -9.05 -0.68
CA PRO A 6 5.15 -9.37 0.66
C PRO A 6 5.99 -8.25 1.27
N GLN A 7 5.80 -8.00 2.57
CA GLN A 7 6.43 -6.89 3.30
C GLN A 7 7.94 -6.83 3.09
N LYS A 8 8.62 -7.96 3.31
CA LYS A 8 10.08 -8.09 3.14
C LYS A 8 10.50 -7.77 1.70
N GLN A 9 9.77 -8.28 0.72
CA GLN A 9 10.08 -8.00 -0.69
C GLN A 9 9.90 -6.51 -1.01
N CYS A 10 8.88 -5.86 -0.45
CA CYS A 10 8.69 -4.43 -0.66
C CYS A 10 9.80 -3.60 0.00
N SER A 11 10.12 -3.90 1.26
CA SER A 11 11.23 -3.26 1.98
C SER A 11 12.56 -3.44 1.23
N ASP A 12 12.88 -4.65 0.78
CA ASP A 12 14.09 -4.93 0.00
C ASP A 12 14.15 -4.11 -1.31
N LEU A 13 13.01 -3.89 -1.98
CA LEU A 13 12.94 -3.10 -3.21
C LEU A 13 13.15 -1.60 -2.93
N TRP A 14 12.47 -1.04 -1.92
CA TRP A 14 12.61 0.38 -1.55
C TRP A 14 14.01 0.69 -0.99
N HIS A 15 14.59 -0.20 -0.17
CA HIS A 15 15.96 -0.05 0.31
C HIS A 15 17.00 -0.07 -0.82
N ARG A 16 16.78 -0.82 -1.91
CA ARG A 16 17.71 -0.81 -3.07
C ARG A 16 17.70 0.51 -3.83
N LEU A 17 16.53 1.12 -4.04
CA LEU A 17 16.44 2.44 -4.68
C LEU A 17 17.23 3.49 -3.89
N CYS A 18 17.10 3.39 -2.57
CA CYS A 18 17.79 4.19 -1.58
C CYS A 18 19.31 4.29 -1.81
N VAL A 19 19.96 3.13 -1.95
CA VAL A 19 21.43 2.99 -2.05
C VAL A 19 21.96 3.50 -3.40
N THR A 20 21.11 3.62 -4.42
CA THR A 20 21.52 4.01 -5.79
C THR A 20 21.52 5.52 -6.08
N GLY A 21 21.32 6.38 -5.07
CA GLY A 21 21.62 7.82 -5.20
C GLY A 21 20.46 8.75 -5.58
N ARG A 22 19.21 8.40 -5.26
CA ARG A 22 18.08 9.37 -5.22
C ARG A 22 17.61 9.48 -3.78
N GLU A 23 18.28 10.30 -2.96
CA GLU A 23 18.00 10.48 -1.52
C GLU A 23 16.52 10.77 -1.20
N ALA A 24 15.78 11.43 -2.10
CA ALA A 24 14.35 11.69 -1.91
C ALA A 24 13.48 10.41 -1.88
N ASP A 25 13.96 9.30 -2.46
CA ASP A 25 13.27 8.00 -2.43
C ASP A 25 13.59 7.18 -1.16
N CYS A 26 14.52 7.65 -0.31
CA CYS A 26 14.93 6.97 0.92
C CYS A 26 14.10 7.28 2.15
N LEU A 27 13.26 8.31 2.08
CA LEU A 27 12.60 8.87 3.25
C LEU A 27 11.46 7.98 3.79
N SER A 28 11.14 6.89 3.09
CA SER A 28 10.01 6.03 3.40
C SER A 28 10.46 4.63 3.79
N ASP A 29 10.94 4.49 5.02
CA ASP A 29 11.14 3.17 5.60
C ASP A 29 9.83 2.37 5.53
N ILE A 30 9.93 1.16 4.97
CA ILE A 30 8.80 0.24 4.84
C ILE A 30 8.63 -0.52 6.16
N HIS A 31 7.84 0.07 7.05
CA HIS A 31 7.48 -0.50 8.36
C HIS A 31 6.14 -1.24 8.31
N GLU A 32 5.77 -1.92 9.40
CA GLU A 32 4.55 -2.74 9.49
C GLU A 32 3.26 -1.94 9.26
N ASN A 33 3.28 -0.63 9.55
CA ASN A 33 2.19 0.32 9.34
C ASN A 33 1.87 0.60 7.86
N VAL A 34 2.69 0.11 6.93
CA VAL A 34 2.44 0.19 5.49
C VAL A 34 2.37 -1.20 4.86
N MET A 35 1.75 -1.25 3.68
CA MET A 35 1.68 -2.42 2.84
C MET A 35 1.89 -2.03 1.39
N CYS A 36 2.39 -2.96 0.58
CA CYS A 36 2.66 -2.69 -0.81
C CYS A 36 1.75 -3.51 -1.71
N ALA A 37 1.30 -2.88 -2.79
CA ALA A 37 0.59 -3.57 -3.84
C ALA A 37 1.24 -3.23 -5.18
N ASN A 38 0.97 -4.06 -6.17
CA ASN A 38 1.35 -3.84 -7.55
C ASN A 38 2.85 -4.00 -7.86
N THR A 39 3.14 -4.53 -9.04
CA THR A 39 4.49 -4.64 -9.62
C THR A 39 4.45 -4.48 -11.14
N ARG A 40 3.29 -4.12 -11.70
CA ARG A 40 3.06 -4.08 -13.14
C ARG A 40 3.20 -2.65 -13.66
N ARG A 41 3.88 -2.49 -14.78
CA ARG A 41 4.00 -1.21 -15.48
C ARG A 41 2.64 -0.76 -16.02
N ALA A 42 2.41 0.55 -16.08
CA ALA A 42 1.21 1.24 -16.58
C ALA A 42 -0.09 1.03 -15.77
N LYS A 43 0.00 0.46 -14.57
CA LYS A 43 -1.08 0.42 -13.58
C LYS A 43 -0.43 0.73 -12.25
N GLY A 44 -1.00 1.60 -11.42
CA GLY A 44 -0.43 1.96 -10.13
C GLY A 44 -0.91 3.33 -9.66
N ILE A 45 -0.48 3.74 -8.47
CA ILE A 45 -0.82 5.05 -7.90
C ILE A 45 -0.28 6.14 -8.84
N CYS A 46 -1.11 7.11 -9.19
CA CYS A 46 -0.77 8.29 -9.96
C CYS A 46 -1.07 9.56 -9.15
N VAL A 47 -0.78 10.72 -9.74
CA VAL A 47 -1.05 12.01 -9.12
C VAL A 47 -2.57 12.16 -8.93
N GLY A 48 -2.98 12.45 -7.70
CA GLY A 48 -4.39 12.60 -7.33
C GLY A 48 -5.03 11.34 -6.73
N ASP A 49 -4.34 10.20 -6.75
CA ASP A 49 -4.86 8.96 -6.14
C ASP A 49 -4.62 8.87 -4.62
N SER A 50 -3.82 9.77 -4.04
CA SER A 50 -3.52 9.81 -2.61
C SER A 50 -4.82 9.88 -1.78
N GLY A 51 -4.91 9.04 -0.74
CA GLY A 51 -6.13 8.86 0.05
C GLY A 51 -7.14 7.88 -0.56
N GLY A 52 -6.92 7.42 -1.79
CA GLY A 52 -7.78 6.45 -2.47
C GLY A 52 -7.75 5.04 -1.84
N PRO A 53 -8.83 4.26 -2.00
CA PRO A 53 -8.97 2.97 -1.32
C PRO A 53 -8.29 1.82 -2.06
N LEU A 54 -7.54 0.99 -1.32
CA LEU A 54 -7.17 -0.36 -1.74
C LEU A 54 -8.12 -1.35 -1.08
N MET A 55 -8.92 -2.05 -1.88
CA MET A 55 -9.98 -2.94 -1.41
C MET A 55 -9.75 -4.40 -1.81
N THR A 56 -10.22 -5.31 -0.97
CA THR A 56 -10.31 -6.74 -1.28
C THR A 56 -11.70 -7.28 -0.95
N SER A 57 -12.17 -8.24 -1.74
CA SER A 57 -13.41 -8.96 -1.45
C SER A 57 -13.06 -10.31 -0.84
N LEU A 58 -13.58 -10.59 0.36
CA LEU A 58 -13.34 -11.82 1.11
C LEU A 58 -14.68 -12.43 1.56
N PRO A 59 -14.79 -13.76 1.62
CA PRO A 59 -15.94 -14.41 2.26
C PRO A 59 -15.99 -14.08 3.75
N THR A 60 -17.18 -13.83 4.26
CA THR A 60 -17.46 -13.67 5.69
C THR A 60 -17.83 -15.01 6.32
N GLN A 61 -18.06 -14.99 7.64
CA GLN A 61 -18.58 -16.16 8.37
C GLN A 61 -19.96 -16.61 7.84
N SER A 62 -20.77 -15.72 7.27
CA SER A 62 -22.06 -16.05 6.63
C SER A 62 -21.91 -16.66 5.23
N ARG A 63 -20.67 -16.86 4.73
CA ARG A 63 -20.33 -17.20 3.34
C ARG A 63 -20.74 -16.13 2.31
N GLU A 64 -21.20 -14.98 2.76
CA GLU A 64 -21.42 -13.83 1.90
C GLU A 64 -20.08 -13.18 1.56
N THR A 65 -19.98 -12.55 0.39
CA THR A 65 -18.78 -11.81 0.02
C THR A 65 -18.93 -10.37 0.47
N SER A 66 -18.02 -9.91 1.32
CA SER A 66 -17.94 -8.50 1.72
C SER A 66 -16.66 -7.86 1.20
N THR A 67 -16.73 -6.56 0.94
CA THR A 67 -15.59 -5.76 0.50
C THR A 67 -14.98 -5.06 1.69
N PHE A 68 -13.67 -5.20 1.85
CA PHE A 68 -12.91 -4.65 2.95
C PHE A 68 -11.89 -3.65 2.42
N LEU A 69 -11.80 -2.50 3.09
CA LEU A 69 -10.70 -1.55 2.90
C LEU A 69 -9.46 -2.07 3.63
N ILE A 70 -8.41 -2.39 2.88
CA ILE A 70 -7.17 -2.95 3.44
C ILE A 70 -6.01 -1.96 3.41
N GLY A 71 -6.07 -0.95 2.55
CA GLY A 71 -5.04 0.07 2.45
C GLY A 71 -5.55 1.42 1.97
N ILE A 72 -4.81 2.47 2.29
CA ILE A 72 -5.05 3.84 1.81
C ILE A 72 -3.84 4.29 0.99
N ALA A 73 -4.05 4.72 -0.25
CA ALA A 73 -2.97 5.13 -1.14
C ALA A 73 -2.13 6.25 -0.52
N SER A 74 -0.82 6.03 -0.43
CA SER A 74 0.10 6.96 0.24
C SER A 74 1.15 7.51 -0.73
N TYR A 75 2.09 6.67 -1.16
CA TYR A 75 3.18 7.07 -2.05
C TYR A 75 3.59 5.92 -2.98
N GLY A 76 4.29 6.26 -4.05
CA GLY A 76 4.73 5.30 -5.05
C GLY A 76 5.50 5.98 -6.17
N LYS A 77 5.97 5.20 -7.14
CA LYS A 77 6.49 5.78 -8.38
C LYS A 77 5.32 6.24 -9.26
N PRO A 78 5.34 7.48 -9.76
CA PRO A 78 4.16 8.08 -10.38
C PRO A 78 3.63 7.25 -11.55
N CYS A 79 2.34 6.94 -11.50
CA CYS A 79 1.54 6.37 -12.58
C CYS A 79 2.04 4.98 -13.05
N GLY A 80 2.48 4.15 -12.09
CA GLY A 80 2.76 2.74 -12.33
C GLY A 80 4.01 2.50 -13.17
N LEU A 81 5.16 3.08 -12.79
CA LEU A 81 6.44 2.87 -13.48
C LEU A 81 7.10 1.50 -13.21
N GLY A 82 6.32 0.50 -12.80
CA GLY A 82 6.81 -0.86 -12.53
C GLY A 82 7.50 -1.01 -11.17
N PHE A 83 7.11 -0.19 -10.20
CA PHE A 83 7.59 -0.26 -8.82
C PHE A 83 6.41 -0.44 -7.86
N PRO A 84 6.58 -1.12 -6.70
CA PRO A 84 5.48 -1.27 -5.76
C PRO A 84 4.94 0.07 -5.25
N ASP A 85 3.62 0.16 -5.25
CA ASP A 85 2.87 1.26 -4.67
C ASP A 85 2.67 1.00 -3.18
N VAL A 86 2.82 2.03 -2.37
CA VAL A 86 2.72 1.93 -0.91
C VAL A 86 1.42 2.53 -0.41
N TYR A 87 0.77 1.74 0.43
CA TYR A 87 -0.49 2.04 1.06
C TYR A 87 -0.32 2.00 2.57
N THR A 88 -0.96 2.92 3.29
CA THR A 88 -1.12 2.81 4.74
C THR A 88 -1.91 1.54 5.04
N ARG A 89 -1.40 0.65 5.90
CA ARG A 89 -2.05 -0.61 6.28
C ARG A 89 -3.17 -0.32 7.27
N VAL A 90 -4.42 -0.39 6.83
CA VAL A 90 -5.59 0.01 7.65
C VAL A 90 -5.68 -0.79 8.97
N SER A 91 -5.28 -2.07 8.96
CA SER A 91 -5.30 -2.92 10.16
C SER A 91 -4.51 -2.34 11.33
N GLU A 92 -3.37 -1.69 11.08
CA GLU A 92 -2.51 -1.13 12.14
C GLU A 92 -3.08 0.13 12.78
N TYR A 93 -4.02 0.79 12.08
CA TYR A 93 -4.65 2.02 12.55
C TYR A 93 -6.05 1.78 13.08
N MET A 94 -6.56 0.55 13.07
CA MET A 94 -7.91 0.25 13.57
C MET A 94 -8.15 0.74 15.00
N PRO A 95 -7.23 0.58 15.98
CA PRO A 95 -7.44 1.13 17.32
C PRO A 95 -7.63 2.66 17.29
N TRP A 96 -6.73 3.38 16.61
CA TRP A 96 -6.84 4.84 16.46
C TRP A 96 -8.11 5.26 15.75
N ILE A 97 -8.50 4.57 14.67
CA ILE A 97 -9.74 4.84 13.93
C ILE A 97 -10.93 4.70 14.89
N LEU A 98 -11.04 3.57 15.59
CA LEU A 98 -12.17 3.30 16.49
C LEU A 98 -12.24 4.28 17.67
N ASP A 99 -11.10 4.76 18.16
CA ASP A 99 -11.02 5.78 19.21
C ASP A 99 -11.40 7.19 18.73
N ASN A 100 -11.49 7.43 17.42
CA ASN A 100 -11.73 8.75 16.83
C ASN A 100 -12.96 8.79 15.90
N ILE A 101 -13.78 7.73 15.86
CA ILE A 101 -15.01 7.73 15.05
C ILE A 101 -16.21 8.39 15.76
N TYR A 102 -16.12 8.70 17.06
CA TYR A 102 -17.14 9.42 17.83
C TYR A 102 -16.54 10.28 18.94
#